data_AF-A0A971AHT9-F1
#
_entry.id   AF-A0A971AHT9-F1
#
_cell.length_a   1.000
_cell.length_b   1.000
_cell.length_c   1.000
_cell.angle_alpha   90.00
_cell.angle_beta   90.00
_cell.angle_gamma   90.00
#
_symmetry.space_group_name_H-M   'P 1'
#
loop_
_entity.id
_entity.type
_entity.pdbx_description
1 polymer ?
#
loop_
_entity_poly.entity_id
_entity_poly.type
_entity_poly.pdbx_seq_one_letter_code
_entity_poly.pdbx_strand_id
1 'polypeptide(L)'
;MAASSDSYHEPLSDLSTETRHLHQALVSLQEELEAVDWYRQRADACQDAELKAILLHNMREEIEHACMVLEWLRRRSPDFAKEMETYLFTRTPITEVEKAAEQSEVGTAGTASADPELPRFTVGDLKAKRP
;
A
#
# COMPACT_ATOMS: atom_id res chain seq x y z
N MET A 1 -13.11 17.34 -1.98
CA MET A 1 -13.04 15.89 -2.18
C MET A 1 -12.50 15.32 -0.90
N ALA A 2 -13.39 14.89 -0.01
CA ALA A 2 -13.08 14.22 1.25
C ALA A 2 -14.34 13.46 1.67
N ALA A 3 -14.18 12.43 2.50
CA ALA A 3 -15.23 11.63 3.15
C ALA A 3 -15.66 10.30 2.49
N SER A 4 -14.73 9.51 1.95
CA SER A 4 -14.95 8.04 1.93
C SER A 4 -13.98 7.27 2.82
N SER A 5 -12.73 7.73 2.96
CA SER A 5 -11.71 7.10 3.81
C SER A 5 -11.96 7.27 5.31
N ASP A 6 -12.48 8.42 5.74
CA ASP A 6 -12.64 8.78 7.17
C ASP A 6 -13.73 7.98 7.91
N SER A 7 -14.45 7.11 7.20
CA SER A 7 -15.58 6.36 7.74
C SER A 7 -15.47 4.88 7.41
N TYR A 8 -15.92 4.05 8.35
CA TYR A 8 -16.16 2.64 8.08
C TYR A 8 -17.28 2.48 7.05
N HIS A 9 -17.07 1.59 6.07
CA HIS A 9 -18.08 1.26 5.06
C HIS A 9 -19.10 0.21 5.52
N GLU A 10 -18.85 -0.43 6.66
CA GLU A 10 -19.71 -1.45 7.25
C GLU A 10 -19.99 -1.12 8.74
N PRO A 11 -21.08 -1.64 9.33
CA PRO A 11 -21.38 -1.45 10.74
C PRO A 11 -20.23 -1.91 11.64
N LEU A 12 -19.87 -1.11 12.64
CA LEU A 12 -18.79 -1.44 13.60
C LEU A 12 -19.02 -2.76 14.35
N SER A 13 -20.28 -3.17 14.53
CA SER A 13 -20.65 -4.45 15.16
C SER A 13 -20.18 -5.67 14.36
N ASP A 14 -20.02 -5.49 13.05
CA ASP A 14 -19.74 -6.58 12.11
C ASP A 14 -18.23 -6.67 11.82
N LEU A 15 -17.45 -5.73 12.35
CA LEU A 15 -16.01 -5.63 12.14
C LEU A 15 -15.23 -6.21 13.32
N SER A 16 -14.27 -7.07 12.98
CA SER A 16 -13.31 -7.57 13.97
C SER A 16 -12.44 -6.43 14.51
N THR A 17 -11.90 -6.61 15.71
CA THR A 17 -10.92 -5.67 16.30
C THR A 17 -9.69 -5.50 15.39
N GLU A 18 -9.24 -6.58 14.75
CA GLU A 18 -8.12 -6.54 13.82
C GLU A 18 -8.42 -5.68 12.58
N THR A 19 -9.59 -5.89 11.95
CA THR A 19 -10.04 -5.06 10.82
C THR A 19 -10.11 -3.59 11.19
N ARG A 20 -10.57 -3.28 12.40
CA ARG A 20 -10.64 -1.90 12.89
C ARG A 20 -9.26 -1.28 13.09
N HIS A 21 -8.30 -2.01 13.65
CA HIS A 21 -6.91 -1.54 13.76
C HIS A 21 -6.25 -1.37 12.39
N LEU A 22 -6.49 -2.28 11.45
CA LEU A 22 -6.01 -2.15 10.07
C LEU A 22 -6.61 -0.91 9.40
N HIS A 23 -7.91 -0.66 9.55
CA HIS A 23 -8.55 0.55 9.03
C HIS A 23 -7.91 1.82 9.61
N GLN A 24 -7.66 1.88 10.92
CA GLN A 24 -6.97 3.02 11.53
C GLN A 24 -5.60 3.26 10.90
N ALA A 25 -4.78 2.21 10.75
CA ALA A 25 -3.47 2.35 10.11
C ALA A 25 -3.57 2.74 8.63
N LEU A 26 -4.55 2.21 7.89
CA LEU A 26 -4.76 2.53 6.48
C LEU A 26 -5.19 3.99 6.28
N VAL A 27 -6.10 4.50 7.11
CA VAL A 27 -6.54 5.90 7.04
C VAL A 27 -5.40 6.83 7.42
N SER A 28 -4.66 6.54 8.50
CA SER A 28 -3.48 7.34 8.85
C SER A 28 -2.44 7.34 7.73
N LEU A 29 -2.14 6.20 7.11
CA LEU A 29 -1.25 6.16 5.95
C LEU A 29 -1.77 7.01 4.77
N GLN A 30 -3.08 6.99 4.51
CA GLN A 30 -3.69 7.82 3.46
C GLN A 30 -3.53 9.31 3.77
N GLU A 31 -3.80 9.74 5.00
CA GLU A 31 -3.65 11.12 5.45
C GLU A 31 -2.21 11.62 5.29
N GLU A 32 -1.21 10.81 5.67
CA GLU A 32 0.20 11.18 5.49
C GLU A 32 0.55 11.34 4.01
N LEU A 33 0.09 10.43 3.14
CA LEU A 33 0.33 10.52 1.70
C LEU A 33 -0.36 11.73 1.05
N GLU A 34 -1.57 12.10 1.50
CA GLU A 34 -2.25 13.33 1.09
C GLU A 34 -1.47 14.57 1.54
N ALA A 35 -0.97 14.58 2.78
CA ALA A 35 -0.15 15.67 3.30
C ALA A 35 1.14 15.84 2.48
N VAL A 36 1.83 14.75 2.12
CA VAL A 36 3.01 14.79 1.24
C VAL A 36 2.68 15.46 -0.10
N ASP A 37 1.59 15.04 -0.75
CA ASP A 37 1.16 15.62 -2.03
C ASP A 37 0.84 17.11 -1.89
N TRP A 38 0.02 17.47 -0.90
CA TRP A 38 -0.39 18.85 -0.69
C TRP A 38 0.79 19.76 -0.34
N TYR A 39 1.69 19.33 0.54
CA TYR A 39 2.87 20.12 0.89
C TYR A 39 3.78 20.31 -0.31
N ARG A 40 3.97 19.30 -1.16
CA ARG A 40 4.77 19.42 -2.38
C ARG A 40 4.16 20.46 -3.32
N GLN A 41 2.87 20.37 -3.61
CA GLN A 41 2.17 21.33 -4.48
C GLN A 41 2.26 22.76 -3.94
N ARG A 42 2.03 22.94 -2.63
CA ARG A 42 2.14 24.24 -1.96
C ARG A 42 3.57 24.79 -2.02
N ALA A 43 4.57 23.95 -1.79
CA ALA A 43 5.97 24.36 -1.83
C ALA A 43 6.42 24.80 -3.23
N ASP A 44 5.91 24.15 -4.29
CA ASP A 44 6.21 24.54 -5.67
C ASP A 44 5.54 25.86 -6.05
N ALA A 45 4.31 26.10 -5.59
CA ALA A 45 3.57 27.35 -5.80
C ALA A 45 4.00 28.51 -4.87
N CYS A 46 4.75 28.23 -3.81
CA CYS A 46 5.13 29.22 -2.80
C CYS A 46 6.23 30.18 -3.29
N GLN A 47 5.98 31.48 -3.16
CA GLN A 47 6.92 32.54 -3.52
C GLN A 47 7.81 32.99 -2.34
N ASP A 48 7.41 32.67 -1.11
CA ASP A 48 8.17 32.99 0.10
C ASP A 48 9.17 31.86 0.42
N ALA A 49 10.46 32.20 0.53
CA ALA A 49 11.52 31.22 0.70
C ALA A 49 11.50 30.55 2.09
N GLU A 50 11.11 31.27 3.13
CA GLU A 50 11.06 30.75 4.50
C GLU A 50 9.90 29.77 4.64
N LEU A 51 8.71 30.15 4.17
CA LEU A 51 7.56 29.27 4.17
C LEU A 51 7.79 28.03 3.30
N LYS A 52 8.40 28.18 2.12
CA LYS A 52 8.75 27.04 1.26
C LYS A 52 9.66 26.04 1.97
N ALA A 53 10.63 26.52 2.76
CA ALA A 53 11.50 25.64 3.52
C ALA A 53 10.74 24.84 4.59
N ILE A 54 9.80 25.49 5.30
CA ILE A 54 8.92 24.84 6.28
C ILE A 54 8.04 23.78 5.61
N LEU A 55 7.38 24.11 4.50
CA LEU A 55 6.52 23.17 3.78
C LEU A 55 7.29 21.93 3.32
N LEU A 56 8.51 22.09 2.79
CA LEU A 56 9.35 20.97 2.37
C LEU A 56 9.91 20.17 3.56
N HIS A 57 10.13 20.80 4.71
CA HIS A 57 10.50 20.11 5.93
C HIS A 57 9.37 19.18 6.37
N ASN A 58 8.17 19.74 6.60
CA ASN A 58 7.01 18.98 7.04
C ASN A 58 6.69 17.83 6.07
N MET A 59 6.68 18.10 4.76
CA MET A 59 6.50 17.07 3.72
C MET A 59 7.43 15.86 3.90
N ARG A 60 8.68 16.06 4.31
CA ARG A 60 9.63 14.96 4.50
C ARG A 60 9.38 14.20 5.80
N GLU A 61 8.90 14.88 6.85
CA GLU A 61 8.47 14.22 8.09
C GLU A 61 7.23 13.34 7.84
N GLU A 62 6.28 13.79 7.02
CA GLU A 62 5.10 12.95 6.71
C GLU A 62 5.49 11.68 5.91
N ILE A 63 6.56 11.72 5.11
CA ILE A 63 7.11 10.51 4.47
C ILE A 63 7.63 9.53 5.53
N GLU A 64 8.29 10.03 6.58
CA GLU A 64 8.73 9.20 7.70
C GLU A 64 7.53 8.58 8.44
N HIS A 65 6.52 9.38 8.75
CA HIS A 65 5.27 8.91 9.37
C HIS A 65 4.59 7.82 8.52
N ALA A 66 4.46 8.05 7.20
CA ALA A 66 3.93 7.07 6.27
C ALA A 66 4.73 5.76 6.28
N CYS A 67 6.07 5.83 6.28
CA CYS A 67 6.93 4.64 6.36
C CYS A 67 6.77 3.89 7.68
N MET A 68 6.62 4.59 8.81
CA MET A 68 6.41 3.97 10.12
C MET A 68 5.08 3.20 10.17
N VAL A 69 4.00 3.79 9.66
CA VAL A 69 2.67 3.15 9.61
C VAL A 69 2.68 1.97 8.62
N LEU A 70 3.32 2.14 7.45
CA LEU A 70 3.44 1.08 6.45
C LEU A 70 4.23 -0.13 6.99
N GLU A 71 5.27 0.08 7.79
CA GLU A 71 5.99 -1.01 8.46
C GLU A 71 5.12 -1.72 9.50
N TRP A 72 4.26 -1.00 10.22
CA TRP A 72 3.29 -1.63 11.13
C TRP A 72 2.31 -2.52 10.36
N LEU A 73 1.79 -2.05 9.22
CA LEU A 73 0.94 -2.84 8.32
C LEU A 73 1.65 -4.10 7.83
N ARG A 74 2.90 -3.98 7.37
CA ARG A 74 3.74 -5.11 6.96
C ARG A 74 3.88 -6.18 8.05
N ARG A 75 4.05 -5.76 9.32
CA ARG A 75 4.18 -6.70 10.45
C ARG A 75 2.87 -7.39 10.83
N ARG A 76 1.72 -6.84 10.44
CA ARG A 76 0.40 -7.31 10.89
C ARG A 76 -0.42 -7.98 9.80
N SER A 77 -0.18 -7.68 8.53
CA SER A 77 -0.85 -8.29 7.39
C SER A 77 0.13 -9.14 6.58
N PRO A 78 -0.09 -10.47 6.49
CA PRO A 78 0.71 -11.36 5.64
C PRO A 78 0.70 -10.94 4.17
N ASP A 79 -0.42 -10.40 3.68
CA ASP A 79 -0.56 -9.93 2.30
C ASP A 79 0.34 -8.71 2.07
N PHE A 80 0.30 -7.70 2.95
CA PHE A 80 1.23 -6.57 2.87
C PHE A 80 2.70 -7.05 2.94
N ALA A 81 3.02 -7.99 3.82
CA ALA A 81 4.36 -8.53 3.94
C ALA A 81 4.85 -9.15 2.62
N LYS A 82 4.02 -10.00 2.01
CA LYS A 82 4.34 -10.69 0.76
C LYS A 82 4.54 -9.71 -0.39
N GLU A 83 3.61 -8.80 -0.60
CA GLU A 83 3.69 -7.86 -1.72
C GLU A 83 4.87 -6.90 -1.54
N MET A 84 5.11 -6.41 -0.31
CA MET A 84 6.26 -5.54 -0.04
C MET A 84 7.61 -6.24 -0.26
N GLU A 85 7.74 -7.51 0.13
CA GLU A 85 8.94 -8.32 -0.14
C GLU A 85 9.16 -8.51 -1.64
N THR A 86 8.08 -8.69 -2.40
CA THR A 86 8.13 -8.87 -3.85
C THR A 86 8.66 -7.61 -4.55
N TYR A 87 8.11 -6.43 -4.24
CA TYR A 87 8.36 -5.22 -5.03
C TYR A 87 9.43 -4.28 -4.48
N LEU A 88 9.51 -4.12 -3.16
CA LEU A 88 10.34 -3.06 -2.59
C LEU A 88 11.83 -3.38 -2.71
N PHE A 89 12.62 -2.32 -2.90
CA PHE A 89 14.08 -2.40 -3.05
C PHE A 89 14.58 -3.23 -4.25
N THR A 90 13.70 -3.54 -5.20
CA THR A 90 14.07 -4.12 -6.49
C THR A 90 14.66 -3.08 -7.44
N ARG A 91 15.42 -3.53 -8.44
CA ARG A 91 16.04 -2.66 -9.47
C ARG A 91 15.54 -2.94 -10.89
N THR A 92 14.78 -4.02 -11.06
CA THR A 92 14.13 -4.37 -12.33
C THR A 92 12.93 -3.45 -12.57
N PRO A 93 12.47 -3.28 -13.82
CA PRO A 93 11.21 -2.60 -14.09
C PRO A 93 10.09 -3.21 -13.24
N ILE A 94 9.33 -2.39 -12.52
CA ILE A 94 8.33 -2.86 -11.52
C ILE A 94 7.33 -3.83 -12.14
N THR A 95 6.90 -3.57 -13.38
CA THR A 95 5.97 -4.43 -14.15
C THR A 95 6.55 -5.79 -14.57
N GLU A 96 7.84 -6.02 -14.35
CA GLU A 96 8.52 -7.28 -14.66
C GLU A 96 8.83 -8.09 -13.39
N VAL A 97 8.69 -7.51 -12.20
CA VAL A 97 8.97 -8.15 -10.91
C VAL A 97 8.07 -9.35 -10.67
N GLU A 98 6.76 -9.23 -10.92
CA GLU A 98 5.77 -10.32 -10.79
C GLU A 98 6.18 -11.56 -11.58
N LYS A 99 6.57 -11.37 -12.84
CA LYS A 99 6.94 -12.47 -13.74
C LYS A 99 8.16 -13.25 -13.24
N ALA A 100 9.10 -12.55 -12.60
CA ALA A 100 10.27 -13.18 -11.99
C ALA A 100 9.88 -13.95 -10.72
N ALA A 101 9.03 -13.35 -9.87
CA ALA A 101 8.54 -13.97 -8.63
C ALA A 101 7.73 -15.26 -8.90
N GLU A 102 6.82 -15.23 -9.89
CA GLU A 102 6.02 -16.38 -10.30
C GLU A 102 6.89 -17.54 -10.82
N GLN A 103 7.95 -17.23 -11.58
CA GLN A 103 8.87 -18.26 -12.11
C GLN A 103 9.70 -18.92 -11.00
N SER A 104 10.05 -18.20 -9.94
CA SER A 104 10.75 -18.76 -8.78
C SER A 104 9.87 -19.69 -7.94
N GLU A 105 8.57 -19.41 -7.78
CA GLU A 105 7.67 -20.29 -7.02
C GLU A 105 7.41 -21.64 -7.74
N VAL A 106 7.33 -21.62 -9.07
CA VAL A 106 7.14 -22.83 -9.91
C VAL A 106 8.35 -23.78 -9.85
N GLY A 107 9.55 -23.26 -9.60
CA GLY A 107 10.77 -24.07 -9.43
C GLY A 107 10.83 -24.88 -8.13
N THR A 108 10.02 -24.53 -7.12
CA THR A 108 9.99 -25.16 -5.80
C THR A 108 8.81 -26.13 -5.58
N ALA A 109 7.80 -26.13 -6.47
CA ALA A 109 6.58 -26.94 -6.33
C ALA A 109 6.72 -28.40 -6.80
N GLY A 110 7.90 -28.99 -6.65
CA GLY A 110 8.16 -30.41 -6.88
C GLY A 110 8.08 -31.23 -5.59
N THR A 111 6.90 -31.32 -4.97
CA THR A 111 6.34 -32.40 -4.12
C THR A 111 5.44 -31.84 -3.00
N ALA A 112 4.11 -31.89 -3.17
CA ALA A 112 3.14 -32.46 -2.21
C ALA A 112 1.68 -32.04 -2.51
N SER A 113 0.83 -33.08 -2.54
CA SER A 113 -0.64 -33.19 -2.39
C SER A 113 -1.58 -32.01 -2.65
N ALA A 114 -2.60 -32.33 -3.45
CA ALA A 114 -3.78 -31.54 -3.78
C ALA A 114 -4.75 -31.35 -2.60
N ASP A 115 -5.08 -30.10 -2.30
CA ASP A 115 -6.33 -29.68 -1.69
C ASP A 115 -6.95 -28.59 -2.60
N PRO A 116 -8.28 -28.44 -2.64
CA PRO A 116 -8.95 -27.66 -3.69
C PRO A 116 -8.72 -26.16 -3.51
N GLU A 117 -8.01 -25.57 -4.47
CA GLU A 117 -7.75 -24.14 -4.59
C GLU A 117 -9.05 -23.31 -4.61
N LEU A 118 -9.13 -22.32 -3.72
CA LEU A 118 -10.01 -21.18 -3.92
C LEU A 118 -9.50 -20.38 -5.13
N PRO A 119 -10.38 -19.86 -5.99
CA PRO A 119 -9.96 -19.14 -7.20
C PRO A 119 -9.17 -17.88 -6.82
N ARG A 120 -7.86 -17.91 -7.13
CA ARG A 120 -6.95 -16.76 -7.09
C ARG A 120 -7.36 -15.80 -8.19
N PHE A 121 -7.79 -14.60 -7.84
CA PHE A 121 -8.00 -13.52 -8.81
C PHE A 121 -6.78 -12.61 -8.78
N THR A 122 -5.99 -12.62 -9.84
CA THR A 122 -4.90 -11.67 -10.05
C THR A 122 -5.39 -10.50 -10.90
N VAL A 123 -4.70 -9.36 -10.81
CA VAL A 123 -5.00 -8.17 -11.65
C VAL A 123 -4.85 -8.50 -13.15
N GLY A 124 -4.04 -9.50 -13.50
CA GLY A 124 -3.91 -10.03 -14.86
C GLY A 124 -5.21 -10.64 -15.41
N ASP A 125 -6.00 -11.30 -14.56
CA ASP A 125 -7.23 -11.98 -14.95
C ASP A 125 -8.34 -11.01 -15.38
N LEU A 126 -8.27 -9.75 -14.92
CA LEU A 126 -9.24 -8.69 -15.25
C LEU A 126 -9.03 -8.08 -16.65
N LYS A 127 -7.89 -8.33 -17.31
CA LYS A 127 -7.67 -7.91 -18.71
C LYS A 127 -8.24 -8.90 -19.73
N ALA A 128 -8.58 -10.11 -19.33
CA ALA A 128 -9.10 -11.16 -20.21
C ALA A 128 -10.64 -11.17 -20.35
N LYS A 129 -11.36 -10.40 -19.52
CA LYS A 129 -12.83 -10.28 -19.58
C LYS A 129 -13.25 -8.81 -19.64
N ARG A 130 -13.17 -8.22 -20.83
CA ARG A 130 -14.05 -7.11 -21.21
C ARG A 130 -14.94 -7.60 -22.36
N PRO A 131 -16.26 -7.35 -22.33
CA PRO A 131 -17.12 -7.58 -23.49
C PRO A 131 -16.75 -6.66 -24.66
#